data_AF-A0A5N9EG69-F1
#
_entry.id   AF-A0A5N9EG69-F1
#
_cell.length_a   1.000
_cell.length_b   1.000
_cell.length_c   1.000
_cell.angle_alpha   90.00
_cell.angle_beta   90.00
_cell.angle_gamma   90.00
#
_symmetry.space_group_name_H-M   'P 1'
#
loop_
_entity.id
_entity.type
_entity.pdbx_description
1 polymer ?
#
loop_
_entity_poly.entity_id
_entity_poly.type
_entity_poly.pdbx_seq_one_letter_code
_entity_poly.pdbx_strand_id
1 'polypeptide(L)'
;MKTSFIGLAISLLMPAAANASIGAVLNPAMSGVLARSSNPTAAIAGYGLALSIMLFVGLPQLRTQQLTLVYAESSDSIKTV
;
A
#
# COMPACT_ATOMS: atom_id res chain seq x y z
N MET A 1 -12.58 -14.47 -24.93
CA MET A 1 -13.01 -14.99 -23.61
C MET A 1 -13.62 -13.84 -22.83
N LYS A 2 -14.90 -13.92 -22.48
CA LYS A 2 -15.62 -12.86 -21.74
C LYS A 2 -15.40 -13.13 -20.26
N THR A 3 -14.29 -12.66 -19.69
CA THR A 3 -14.06 -12.72 -18.23
C THR A 3 -15.16 -11.93 -17.55
N SER A 4 -15.91 -12.58 -16.65
CA SER A 4 -16.92 -11.91 -15.83
C SER A 4 -16.26 -10.76 -15.06
N PHE A 5 -16.83 -9.57 -15.11
CA PHE A 5 -16.36 -8.35 -14.43
C PHE A 5 -15.96 -8.62 -12.97
N ILE A 6 -16.70 -9.50 -12.29
CA ILE A 6 -16.45 -9.92 -10.91
C ILE A 6 -15.13 -10.70 -10.78
N GLY A 7 -14.83 -11.62 -11.70
CA GLY A 7 -13.60 -12.40 -11.66
C GLY A 7 -12.35 -11.53 -11.84
N LEU A 8 -12.44 -10.52 -12.73
CA LEU A 8 -11.37 -9.56 -12.98
C LEU A 8 -11.20 -8.59 -11.79
N ALA A 9 -12.31 -8.12 -11.22
CA ALA A 9 -12.27 -7.29 -10.02
C ALA A 9 -11.64 -8.03 -8.83
N ILE A 10 -11.99 -9.30 -8.61
CA ILE A 10 -11.39 -10.12 -7.53
C ILE A 10 -9.90 -10.33 -7.77
N SER A 11 -9.46 -10.65 -9.00
CA SER A 11 -8.04 -10.88 -9.28
C SER A 11 -7.19 -9.62 -9.12
N LEU A 12 -7.75 -8.43 -9.33
CA LEU A 12 -7.06 -7.15 -9.14
C LEU A 12 -7.11 -6.66 -7.69
N LEU A 13 -8.26 -6.78 -7.04
CA LEU A 13 -8.47 -6.27 -5.68
C LEU A 13 -7.87 -7.17 -4.61
N MET A 14 -7.78 -8.49 -4.85
CA MET A 14 -7.26 -9.44 -3.84
C MET A 14 -5.77 -9.21 -3.54
N PRO A 15 -4.86 -9.03 -4.53
CA PRO A 15 -3.48 -8.64 -4.26
C PRO A 15 -3.35 -7.23 -3.66
N ALA A 16 -4.18 -6.29 -4.10
CA ALA A 16 -4.19 -4.93 -3.57
C ALA A 16 -4.62 -4.89 -2.09
N ALA A 17 -5.65 -5.64 -1.73
CA ALA A 17 -6.11 -5.81 -0.36
C ALA A 17 -5.08 -6.51 0.52
N ALA A 18 -4.40 -7.53 0.00
CA ALA A 18 -3.28 -8.18 0.69
C ALA A 18 -2.12 -7.21 0.94
N ASN A 19 -1.75 -6.37 -0.03
CA ASN A 19 -0.73 -5.34 0.16
C ASN A 19 -1.15 -4.30 1.21
N ALA A 20 -2.41 -3.88 1.21
CA ALA A 20 -2.92 -2.92 2.19
C ALA A 20 -2.99 -3.51 3.62
N SER A 21 -3.27 -4.80 3.76
CA SER A 21 -3.40 -5.46 5.07
C SER A 21 -2.06 -5.68 5.78
N ILE A 22 -0.95 -5.72 5.05
CA ILE A 22 0.40 -5.80 5.65
C ILE A 22 0.63 -4.66 6.64
N GLY A 23 0.20 -3.44 6.29
CA GLY A 23 0.29 -2.28 7.18
C GLY A 23 -0.56 -2.43 8.46
N ALA A 24 -1.74 -3.06 8.35
CA ALA A 24 -2.63 -3.29 9.48
C ALA A 24 -2.07 -4.31 10.49
N VAL A 25 -1.21 -5.23 10.04
CA VAL A 25 -0.51 -6.20 10.90
C VAL A 25 0.78 -5.62 11.47
N LEU A 26 1.56 -4.91 10.65
CA LEU A 26 2.86 -4.36 11.05
C LEU A 26 2.73 -3.29 12.13
N ASN A 27 1.72 -2.42 12.07
CA ASN A 27 1.57 -1.31 13.01
C ASN A 27 1.44 -1.77 14.49
N PRO A 28 0.54 -2.71 14.84
CA PRO A 28 0.46 -3.26 16.18
C PRO A 28 1.67 -4.14 16.54
N ALA A 29 2.24 -4.88 15.60
CA ALA A 29 3.43 -5.68 15.84
C ALA A 29 4.65 -4.81 16.24
N MET A 30 4.89 -3.74 15.48
CA MET A 30 5.95 -2.77 15.77
C MET A 30 5.69 -2.05 17.09
N SER A 31 4.45 -1.62 17.35
CA SER A 31 4.09 -1.00 18.63
C SER A 31 4.37 -1.93 19.82
N GLY A 32 4.07 -3.23 19.69
CA GLY A 32 4.36 -4.24 20.71
C GLY A 32 5.86 -4.44 20.94
N VAL A 33 6.69 -4.41 19.90
CA VAL A 33 8.15 -4.48 20.02
C VAL A 33 8.71 -3.22 20.67
N LEU A 34 8.29 -2.03 20.21
CA LEU A 34 8.77 -0.74 20.73
C LEU A 34 8.38 -0.50 22.18
N ALA A 35 7.26 -1.08 22.62
CA ALA A 35 6.83 -1.06 24.02
C ALA A 35 7.82 -1.74 24.99
N ARG A 36 8.74 -2.58 24.47
CA ARG A 36 9.79 -3.23 25.27
C ARG A 36 11.11 -2.44 25.32
N SER A 37 11.18 -1.27 24.69
CA SER A 37 12.38 -0.44 24.75
C SER A 37 12.58 0.22 26.12
N SER A 38 13.78 0.76 26.35
CA SER A 38 14.11 1.53 27.57
C SER A 38 13.27 2.79 27.74
N ASN A 39 12.73 3.36 26.65
CA ASN A 39 11.80 4.49 26.68
C ASN A 39 10.63 4.26 25.69
N PRO A 40 9.60 3.51 26.11
CA PRO A 40 8.47 3.11 25.26
C PRO A 40 7.73 4.30 24.63
N THR A 41 7.49 5.35 25.41
CA THR A 41 6.74 6.53 24.98
C THR A 41 7.45 7.24 23.83
N ALA A 42 8.76 7.50 23.98
CA ALA A 42 9.54 8.15 22.94
C ALA A 42 9.69 7.26 21.69
N ALA A 43 9.87 5.95 21.86
CA ALA A 43 10.02 5.01 20.76
C ALA A 43 8.75 4.90 19.90
N ILE A 44 7.58 4.75 20.53
CA ILE A 44 6.29 4.67 19.82
C ILE A 44 5.96 6.01 19.16
N ALA A 45 6.18 7.14 19.84
CA ALA A 45 5.96 8.47 19.27
C ALA A 45 6.87 8.73 18.05
N GLY A 46 8.15 8.38 18.16
CA GLY A 46 9.12 8.50 17.06
C GLY A 46 8.75 7.63 15.86
N TYR A 47 8.28 6.40 16.11
CA TYR A 47 7.76 5.54 15.06
C TYR A 47 6.54 6.15 14.35
N GLY A 48 5.58 6.71 15.09
CA GLY A 48 4.42 7.38 14.52
C GLY A 48 4.78 8.58 13.63
N LEU A 49 5.77 9.38 14.03
CA LEU A 49 6.29 10.48 13.22
C LEU A 49 6.98 9.98 11.94
N ALA A 50 7.83 8.97 12.07
CA ALA A 50 8.51 8.37 10.92
C ALA A 50 7.50 7.77 9.92
N LEU A 51 6.47 7.09 10.40
CA LEU A 51 5.38 6.57 9.58
C LEU A 51 4.62 7.68 8.85
N SER A 52 4.37 8.80 9.52
CA SER A 52 3.67 9.94 8.92
C SER A 52 4.48 10.54 7.76
N ILE A 53 5.79 10.69 7.94
CA ILE A 53 6.71 11.15 6.89
C ILE A 53 6.78 10.12 5.75
N MET A 54 6.85 8.83 6.08
CA MET A 54 6.89 7.76 5.10
C MET A 54 5.62 7.72 4.25
N LEU A 55 4.44 7.88 4.86
CA LEU A 55 3.15 7.93 4.15
C LEU A 55 3.03 9.18 3.27
N PHE A 56 3.58 10.32 3.70
CA PHE A 56 3.61 11.52 2.88
C PHE A 56 4.30 11.29 1.52
N VAL A 57 5.39 10.51 1.51
CA VAL A 57 6.11 10.13 0.27
C VAL A 57 5.48 8.91 -0.41
N GLY A 58 5.01 7.93 0.37
CA GLY A 58 4.48 6.67 -0.13
C GLY A 58 3.10 6.78 -0.79
N LEU A 59 2.25 7.73 -0.38
CA LEU A 59 0.92 7.93 -0.97
C LEU A 59 0.98 8.31 -2.46
N PRO A 60 1.81 9.29 -2.89
CA PRO A 60 2.08 9.54 -4.30
C PRO A 60 2.59 8.29 -5.03
N GLN A 61 3.53 7.54 -4.44
CA GLN A 61 4.08 6.31 -5.03
C GLN A 61 2.99 5.25 -5.29
N LEU A 62 2.04 5.08 -4.37
CA LEU A 62 0.92 4.16 -4.55
C LEU A 62 -0.02 4.60 -5.68
N ARG A 63 -0.26 5.91 -5.82
CA ARG A 63 -1.05 6.47 -6.92
C ARG A 63 -0.38 6.26 -8.27
N THR A 64 0.93 6.44 -8.36
CA THR A 64 1.70 6.18 -9.60
C THR A 64 1.59 4.71 -10.01
N GLN A 65 1.73 3.77 -9.07
CA GLN A 65 1.60 2.33 -9.37
C GLN A 65 0.20 1.95 -9.89
N GLN A 66 -0.85 2.54 -9.32
CA GLN A 66 -2.23 2.34 -9.80
C GLN A 66 -2.40 2.87 -11.23
N LEU A 67 -1.86 4.06 -11.52
CA LEU A 67 -1.92 4.65 -12.85
C LEU A 67 -1.14 3.83 -13.88
N THR A 68 0.04 3.33 -13.53
CA THR A 68 0.83 2.45 -14.41
C THR A 68 0.06 1.18 -14.79
N LEU A 69 -0.62 0.53 -13.84
CA LEU A 69 -1.46 -0.64 -14.14
C LEU A 69 -2.63 -0.30 -15.07
N VAL A 70 -3.33 0.81 -14.82
CA VAL A 70 -4.45 1.27 -15.65
C VAL A 70 -3.99 1.61 -17.07
N TYR A 71 -2.84 2.27 -17.22
CA TYR A 71 -2.29 2.61 -18.53
C TYR A 71 -1.72 1.38 -19.25
N ALA A 72 -1.08 0.45 -18.55
CA ALA A 72 -0.53 -0.76 -19.15
C ALA A 72 -1.61 -1.66 -19.79
N GLU A 73 -2.83 -1.67 -19.26
CA GLU A 73 -3.96 -2.42 -19.83
C GLU A 73 -4.78 -1.60 -20.85
N SER A 74 -4.52 -0.31 -21.02
CA SER A 74 -5.28 0.55 -21.95
C SER A 74 -4.87 0.31 -23.41
N SER A 75 -5.86 0.00 -24.25
CA SER A 75 -5.66 -0.25 -25.69
C SER A 75 -5.20 0.99 -26.47
N ASP A 76 -5.39 2.19 -25.91
CA ASP A 76 -4.89 3.44 -26.49
C ASP A 76 -3.47 3.81 -25.99
N SER A 77 -2.87 3.05 -25.06
CA SER A 77 -1.52 3.31 -24.55
C SER A 77 -0.41 3.15 -25.60
N ILE A 78 -0.67 2.44 -26.71
CA ILE A 78 0.27 2.23 -27.82
C ILE A 78 0.10 3.26 -28.95
N LYS A 79 -0.98 4.04 -28.98
CA LYS A 79 -1.26 4.98 -30.10
C LYS A 79 -0.62 6.35 -29.95
N THR A 80 0.03 6.63 -28.81
CA THR A 80 0.69 7.92 -28.54
C THR A 80 2.22 7.88 -28.66
N VAL A 81 2.77 6.83 -29.28
CA VAL A 81 4.18 6.77 -29.69
C VAL A 81 4.27 6.65 -31.21
#